data_AF-A0A968TJ16-F1
#
_entry.id   AF-A0A968TJ16-F1
#
_cell.length_a   1.000
_cell.length_b   1.000
_cell.length_c   1.000
_cell.angle_alpha   90.00
_cell.angle_beta   90.00
_cell.angle_gamma   90.00
#
_symmetry.space_group_name_H-M   'P 1'
#
loop_
_entity.id
_entity.type
_entity.pdbx_description
1 polymer ?
#
loop_
_entity_poly.entity_id
_entity_poly.type
_entity_poly.pdbx_seq_one_letter_code
_entity_poly.pdbx_strand_id
1 'polypeptide(L)'
;MTGKELHQLLLEKWGRSYDIQIRRTQGKIFLQVMWKYLEQVSFPMSETDYQQHLEEIASYLNAFGGTIQVQKFILETKERPRLGKAVSIPLDLGERASEWIV
;
A
#
# COMPACT_ATOMS: atom_id res chain seq x y z
N MET A 1 5.42 -11.05 0.03
CA MET A 1 4.85 -10.39 -1.16
C MET A 1 5.91 -9.49 -1.78
N THR A 2 6.00 -9.49 -3.10
CA THR A 2 6.87 -8.63 -3.92
C THR A 2 6.09 -7.40 -4.41
N GLY A 3 6.79 -6.39 -4.91
CA GLY A 3 6.16 -5.21 -5.52
C GLY A 3 5.28 -5.56 -6.71
N LYS A 4 5.67 -6.59 -7.49
CA LYS A 4 4.85 -7.12 -8.60
C LYS A 4 3.54 -7.74 -8.12
N GLU A 5 3.58 -8.56 -7.07
CA GLU A 5 2.36 -9.14 -6.48
C GLU A 5 1.45 -8.06 -5.89
N LEU A 6 2.02 -7.03 -5.27
CA LEU A 6 1.28 -5.88 -4.76
C LEU A 6 0.62 -5.08 -5.90
N HIS A 7 1.35 -4.83 -6.98
CA HIS A 7 0.80 -4.18 -8.19
C HIS A 7 -0.38 -4.96 -8.76
N GLN A 8 -0.20 -6.28 -8.92
CA GLN A 8 -1.23 -7.17 -9.43
C GLN A 8 -2.48 -7.15 -8.54
N LEU A 9 -2.31 -7.17 -7.21
CA LEU A 9 -3.41 -7.09 -6.26
C LEU A 9 -4.22 -5.78 -6.42
N LEU A 10 -3.56 -4.65 -6.62
CA LEU A 10 -4.25 -3.37 -6.88
C LEU A 10 -5.01 -3.39 -8.21
N LEU A 11 -4.36 -3.90 -9.27
CA LEU A 11 -4.94 -3.99 -10.60
C LEU A 11 -6.16 -4.91 -10.62
N GLU A 12 -6.09 -6.08 -10.01
CA GLU A 12 -7.24 -7.00 -9.93
C GLU A 12 -8.39 -6.42 -9.12
N LYS A 13 -8.08 -5.70 -8.02
CA LYS A 13 -9.13 -5.15 -7.17
C LYS A 13 -9.84 -3.95 -7.78
N TRP A 14 -9.09 -3.01 -8.35
CA TRP A 14 -9.60 -1.70 -8.73
C TRP A 14 -9.29 -1.28 -10.17
N GLY A 15 -8.59 -2.11 -10.95
CA GLY A 15 -8.33 -1.88 -12.37
C GLY A 15 -7.34 -0.75 -12.67
N ARG A 16 -6.57 -0.31 -11.68
CA ARG A 16 -5.62 0.82 -11.78
C ARG A 16 -4.38 0.59 -10.93
N SER A 17 -3.26 1.16 -11.38
CA SER A 17 -1.96 1.13 -10.72
C SER A 17 -1.85 2.24 -9.67
N TYR A 18 -2.65 2.15 -8.60
CA TYR A 18 -2.69 3.17 -7.55
C TYR A 18 -1.35 3.34 -6.84
N ASP A 19 -1.06 4.59 -6.45
CA ASP A 19 -0.01 4.91 -5.48
C ASP A 19 -0.38 4.35 -4.09
N ILE A 20 0.64 3.98 -3.33
CA ILE A 20 0.50 3.45 -1.98
C ILE A 20 1.47 4.18 -1.06
N GLN A 21 1.03 4.56 0.13
CA GLN A 21 1.87 5.22 1.11
C GLN A 21 1.77 4.53 2.46
N ILE A 22 2.88 4.42 3.17
CA ILE A 22 2.87 4.06 4.59
C ILE A 22 2.81 5.35 5.39
N ARG A 23 1.78 5.47 6.25
CA ARG A 23 1.58 6.66 7.08
C ARG A 23 1.45 6.28 8.55
N ARG A 24 2.20 6.97 9.40
CA ARG A 24 2.05 6.89 10.86
C ARG A 24 1.17 8.03 11.36
N THR A 25 0.16 7.71 12.16
CA THR A 25 -0.68 8.70 12.83
C THR A 25 -1.23 8.14 14.13
N GLN A 26 -1.23 8.96 15.19
CA GLN A 26 -1.74 8.59 16.53
C GLN A 26 -1.16 7.26 17.06
N GLY A 27 0.14 7.03 16.84
CA GLY A 27 0.83 5.81 17.28
C GLY A 27 0.54 4.56 16.45
N LYS A 28 -0.28 4.65 15.39
CA LYS A 28 -0.63 3.54 14.50
C LYS A 28 -0.01 3.74 13.12
N ILE A 29 0.29 2.64 12.43
CA ILE A 29 0.76 2.64 11.04
C ILE A 29 -0.39 2.21 10.14
N PHE A 30 -0.51 2.86 8.99
CA PHE A 30 -1.51 2.56 7.98
C PHE A 30 -0.82 2.42 6.63
N LEU A 31 -1.28 1.45 5.85
CA LEU A 31 -1.07 1.42 4.41
C LEU A 31 -2.21 2.18 3.75
N GLN A 32 -1.91 3.26 3.05
CA GLN A 32 -2.89 4.09 2.36
C GLN A 32 -2.80 3.84 0.87
N VAL A 33 -3.86 3.28 0.28
CA VAL A 33 -4.01 3.26 -1.18
C VAL A 33 -4.58 4.60 -1.61
N MET A 34 -3.73 5.40 -2.25
CA MET A 34 -4.02 6.76 -2.67
C MET A 34 -4.93 6.75 -3.90
N TRP A 35 -5.55 7.90 -4.20
CA TRP A 35 -6.45 8.01 -5.37
C TRP A 35 -5.72 8.33 -6.67
N LYS A 36 -4.43 8.70 -6.60
CA LYS A 36 -3.57 8.88 -7.77
C LYS A 36 -3.08 7.51 -8.26
N TYR A 37 -2.95 7.35 -9.56
CA TYR A 37 -2.50 6.10 -10.18
C TYR A 37 -1.61 6.38 -11.40
N LEU A 38 -0.74 5.44 -11.73
CA LEU A 38 0.30 5.58 -12.76
C LEU A 38 -0.23 6.03 -14.12
N GLU A 39 -1.43 5.58 -14.49
CA GLU A 39 -2.05 5.89 -15.78
C GLU A 39 -2.53 7.36 -15.89
N GLN A 40 -2.40 8.18 -14.84
CA GLN A 40 -2.68 9.61 -14.91
C GLN A 40 -1.49 10.39 -15.48
N VAL A 41 -1.76 11.33 -16.40
CA VAL A 41 -0.72 12.21 -16.99
C VAL A 41 0.06 12.99 -15.92
N SER A 42 -0.60 13.38 -14.82
CA SER A 42 0.02 14.14 -13.72
C SER A 42 0.52 13.25 -12.58
N PHE A 43 0.75 11.96 -12.82
CA PHE A 43 1.31 11.07 -11.81
C PHE A 43 2.78 11.47 -11.54
N PRO A 44 3.23 11.54 -10.27
CA PRO A 44 4.52 12.15 -9.93
C PRO A 44 5.73 11.22 -10.13
N MET A 45 5.51 9.93 -10.42
CA MET A 45 6.57 8.93 -10.58
C MET A 45 6.59 8.39 -12.01
N SER A 46 7.77 8.00 -12.50
CA SER A 46 7.87 7.20 -13.72
C SER A 46 7.39 5.76 -13.46
N GLU A 47 7.20 4.95 -14.51
CA GLU A 47 6.86 3.53 -14.38
C GLU A 47 7.93 2.75 -13.59
N THR A 48 9.21 3.03 -13.85
CA THR A 48 10.33 2.42 -13.12
C THR A 48 10.31 2.81 -11.65
N ASP A 49 10.18 4.11 -11.34
CA ASP A 49 10.14 4.59 -9.96
C ASP A 49 8.92 4.02 -9.22
N TYR A 50 7.77 3.91 -9.90
CA TYR A 50 6.57 3.28 -9.34
C TYR A 50 6.81 1.82 -8.97
N GLN A 51 7.45 1.04 -9.86
CA GLN A 51 7.73 -0.36 -9.60
C GLN A 51 8.72 -0.55 -8.44
N GLN A 52 9.74 0.31 -8.34
CA GLN A 52 10.69 0.32 -7.21
C GLN A 52 10.00 0.70 -5.90
N HIS A 53 9.17 1.74 -5.93
CA HIS A 53 8.36 2.16 -4.79
C HIS A 53 7.46 1.03 -4.28
N LEU A 54 6.77 0.30 -5.18
CA LEU A 54 5.98 -0.86 -4.77
C LEU A 54 6.82 -1.99 -4.16
N GLU A 55 8.04 -2.21 -4.65
CA GLU A 55 8.97 -3.20 -4.07
C GLU A 55 9.39 -2.80 -2.65
N GLU A 56 9.68 -1.51 -2.42
CA GLU A 56 9.99 -0.98 -1.09
C GLU A 56 8.80 -1.13 -0.12
N ILE A 57 7.59 -0.76 -0.56
CA ILE A 57 6.37 -0.94 0.22
C ILE A 57 6.15 -2.43 0.54
N ALA A 58 6.32 -3.32 -0.43
CA ALA A 58 6.17 -4.76 -0.22
C ALA A 58 7.21 -5.30 0.78
N SER A 59 8.46 -4.82 0.71
CA SER A 59 9.52 -5.11 1.68
C SER A 59 9.10 -4.72 3.10
N TYR A 60 8.58 -3.50 3.30
CA TYR A 60 8.05 -3.06 4.60
C TYR A 60 6.88 -3.93 5.09
N LEU A 61 5.95 -4.29 4.20
CA LEU A 61 4.84 -5.17 4.57
C LEU A 61 5.29 -6.58 4.97
N ASN A 62 6.36 -7.10 4.37
CA ASN A 62 6.97 -8.36 4.79
C ASN A 62 7.64 -8.22 6.16
N ALA A 63 8.44 -7.17 6.33
CA ALA A 63 9.13 -6.83 7.57
C ALA A 63 8.17 -6.70 8.78
N PHE A 64 7.03 -6.05 8.56
CA PHE A 64 5.99 -5.86 9.58
C PHE A 64 5.09 -7.09 9.79
N GLY A 65 5.21 -8.13 8.95
CA GLY A 65 4.26 -9.25 8.95
C GLY A 65 2.84 -8.88 8.47
N GLY A 66 2.65 -7.67 7.92
CA GLY A 66 1.35 -7.13 7.51
C GLY A 66 0.82 -7.65 6.17
N THR A 67 1.59 -8.46 5.44
CA THR A 67 1.24 -8.93 4.09
C THR A 67 -0.14 -9.61 4.03
N ILE A 68 -0.39 -10.59 4.90
CA ILE A 68 -1.65 -11.35 4.90
C ILE A 68 -2.84 -10.42 5.24
N GLN A 69 -2.64 -9.51 6.19
CA GLN A 69 -3.65 -8.53 6.58
C GLN A 69 -4.03 -7.61 5.41
N VAL A 70 -3.04 -7.10 4.69
CA VAL A 70 -3.26 -6.23 3.52
C VAL A 70 -3.99 -6.96 2.40
N GLN A 71 -3.53 -8.17 2.04
CA GLN A 71 -4.18 -8.99 1.01
C GLN A 71 -5.64 -9.25 1.36
N LYS A 72 -5.90 -9.71 2.59
CA LYS A 72 -7.26 -9.97 3.08
C LYS A 72 -8.13 -8.72 3.04
N PHE A 73 -7.64 -7.59 3.56
CA PHE A 73 -8.37 -6.33 3.57
C PHE A 73 -8.74 -5.88 2.15
N ILE A 74 -7.78 -5.90 1.21
CA ILE A 74 -8.03 -5.47 -0.18
C ILE A 74 -9.05 -6.38 -0.85
N LEU A 75 -8.97 -7.70 -0.65
CA LEU A 75 -9.93 -8.65 -1.23
C LEU A 75 -11.35 -8.41 -0.69
N GLU A 76 -11.51 -8.19 0.61
CA GLU A 76 -12.81 -8.08 1.26
C GLU A 76 -13.44 -6.67 1.18
N THR A 77 -12.64 -5.60 1.13
CA THR A 77 -13.17 -4.24 1.21
C THR A 77 -14.02 -3.87 0.01
N LYS A 78 -15.11 -3.13 0.23
CA LYS A 78 -15.90 -2.50 -0.84
C LYS A 78 -15.44 -1.06 -1.10
N GLU A 79 -14.52 -0.54 -0.30
CA GLU A 79 -13.98 0.80 -0.48
C GLU A 79 -13.14 0.88 -1.76
N ARG A 80 -13.11 2.08 -2.32
CA ARG A 80 -12.30 2.41 -3.50
C ARG A 80 -11.59 3.74 -3.25
N PRO A 81 -10.33 3.89 -3.68
CA PRO A 81 -9.66 5.19 -3.65
C PRO A 81 -10.44 6.18 -4.51
N ARG A 82 -10.72 7.36 -3.96
CA ARG A 82 -11.45 8.44 -4.65
C ARG A 82 -10.80 9.79 -4.33
N LEU A 83 -11.02 10.79 -5.17
CA LEU A 83 -10.39 12.11 -5.02
C LEU A 83 -10.51 12.62 -3.58
N GLY A 84 -9.36 12.84 -2.92
CA GLY A 84 -9.28 13.30 -1.53
C GLY A 84 -9.51 12.24 -0.44
N LYS A 85 -9.85 11.00 -0.79
CA LYS A 85 -10.04 9.89 0.17
C LYS A 85 -9.26 8.65 -0.26
N ALA A 86 -8.20 8.35 0.49
CA ALA A 86 -7.47 7.10 0.40
C ALA A 86 -8.23 5.95 1.08
N VAL A 87 -7.99 4.71 0.63
CA VAL A 87 -8.35 3.50 1.38
C VAL A 87 -7.25 3.27 2.41
N SER A 88 -7.56 3.39 3.70
CA SER A 88 -6.57 3.28 4.77
C SER A 88 -6.69 1.92 5.46
N ILE A 89 -5.67 1.10 5.31
CA ILE A 89 -5.57 -0.24 5.89
C ILE A 89 -4.73 -0.13 7.17
N PRO A 90 -5.31 -0.33 8.36
CA PRO A 90 -4.52 -0.36 9.59
C PRO A 90 -3.55 -1.54 9.53
N LEU A 91 -2.27 -1.29 9.80
CA LEU A 91 -1.27 -2.33 9.94
C LEU A 91 -1.09 -2.67 11.41
N ASP A 92 -1.37 -3.92 11.78
CA ASP A 92 -1.05 -4.44 13.10
C ASP A 92 0.37 -5.01 13.07
N LEU A 93 1.29 -4.33 13.76
CA LEU A 93 2.71 -4.63 13.71
C LEU A 93 3.13 -5.71 14.74
N GLY A 94 2.17 -6.24 15.51
CA GLY A 94 2.43 -7.13 16.65
C GLY A 94 3.52 -6.60 17.59
N GLU A 95 4.22 -7.52 18.26
CA GLU A 95 5.34 -7.19 19.16
C GLU A 95 6.64 -6.80 18.41
N ARG A 96 6.71 -7.02 17.10
CA ARG A 96 7.90 -6.75 16.26
C ARG A 96 8.02 -5.30 15.81
N ALA A 97 7.02 -4.48 16.09
CA ALA A 97 7.03 -3.04 15.80
C ALA A 97 8.30 -2.35 16.32
N SER A 98 8.76 -2.75 17.51
CA SER A 98 9.91 -2.17 18.21
C SER A 98 11.23 -2.25 17.46
N GLU A 99 11.41 -3.22 16.56
CA GLU A 99 12.64 -3.42 15.78
C GLU A 99 12.80 -2.38 14.65
N TRP A 100 11.72 -1.69 14.28
CA TRP A 100 11.67 -0.74 13.16
C TRP A 100 11.36 0.69 13.63
N ILE A 101 11.36 0.92 14.96
CA ILE A 101 10.99 2.19 15.62
C ILE A 101 12.22 3.06 15.98
N VAL A 102 13.42 2.74 15.47
CA VAL A 102 14.64 3.55 15.67
C VAL A 102 14.79 4.60 14.58
#